data_AF-A0A940EEV8-F1
#
_entry.id   AF-A0A940EEV8-F1
#
_cell.length_a   1.000
_cell.length_b   1.000
_cell.length_c   1.000
_cell.angle_alpha   90.00
_cell.angle_beta   90.00
_cell.angle_gamma   90.00
#
_symmetry.space_group_name_H-M   'P 1'
#
loop_
_entity.id
_entity.type
_entity.pdbx_description
1 polymer ?
#
loop_
_entity_poly.entity_id
_entity_poly.type
_entity_poly.pdbx_seq_one_letter_code
_entity_poly.pdbx_strand_id
1 'polypeptide(L)'
;MDFTQFDSRAGAETAGRLHLKHPATGIPLYADEAHEQPCIVLVKGTEARSAQAAMRAARQAKLASGKTGEDADSTLEDLHADLVKSAVPLISGFENILRGKDPATAADAEWFLNLNILNGQKDDFSFVVQVFEFASSRANYLGNGSKR
;
A
#
# COMPACT_ATOMS: atom_id res chain seq x y z
N MET A 1 5.86 -30.19 14.17
CA MET A 1 5.48 -28.79 13.90
C MET A 1 5.00 -28.72 12.47
N ASP A 2 3.83 -28.13 12.22
CA ASP A 2 3.33 -27.92 10.88
C ASP A 2 3.98 -26.67 10.29
N PHE A 3 4.64 -26.77 9.12
CA PHE A 3 5.32 -25.66 8.47
C PHE A 3 4.40 -24.83 7.56
N THR A 4 3.17 -25.29 7.32
CA THR A 4 2.17 -24.54 6.52
C THR A 4 1.76 -23.22 7.19
N GLN A 5 1.96 -23.10 8.50
CA GLN A 5 1.79 -21.82 9.24
C GLN A 5 2.71 -20.70 8.72
N PHE A 6 3.80 -21.05 8.03
CA PHE A 6 4.73 -20.13 7.40
C PHE A 6 4.44 -19.88 5.92
N ASP A 7 3.30 -20.33 5.39
CA ASP A 7 2.84 -19.98 4.03
C ASP A 7 2.40 -18.50 3.98
N SER A 8 3.41 -17.64 3.95
CA SER A 8 3.30 -16.20 3.84
C SER A 8 2.65 -15.76 2.53
N ARG A 9 2.74 -16.57 1.48
CA ARG A 9 2.15 -16.27 0.16
C ARG A 9 0.63 -16.42 0.20
N ALA A 10 0.14 -17.48 0.83
CA ALA A 10 -1.30 -17.65 1.06
C ALA A 10 -1.83 -16.58 2.03
N GLY A 11 -1.08 -16.29 3.11
CA GLY A 11 -1.42 -15.23 4.05
C GLY A 11 -1.52 -13.84 3.42
N ALA A 12 -0.60 -13.51 2.51
CA ALA A 12 -0.53 -12.22 1.83
C ALA A 12 -1.73 -11.92 0.93
N GLU A 13 -2.47 -12.93 0.46
CA GLU A 13 -3.69 -12.72 -0.35
C GLU A 13 -4.85 -12.14 0.48
N THR A 14 -4.84 -12.38 1.80
CA THR A 14 -5.81 -11.81 2.72
C THR A 14 -5.34 -10.43 3.16
N ALA A 15 -6.14 -9.40 2.85
CA ALA A 15 -5.79 -8.03 3.19
C ALA A 15 -5.77 -7.82 4.71
N GLY A 16 -4.68 -7.23 5.20
CA GLY A 16 -4.57 -6.73 6.56
C GLY A 16 -5.15 -5.32 6.68
N ARG A 17 -5.50 -4.91 7.90
CA ARG A 17 -6.05 -3.59 8.21
C ARG A 17 -4.91 -2.65 8.62
N LEU A 18 -4.51 -1.75 7.71
CA LEU A 18 -3.55 -0.69 7.98
C LEU A 18 -4.28 0.54 8.53
N HIS A 19 -4.03 0.89 9.80
CA HIS A 19 -4.46 2.17 10.36
C HIS A 19 -3.54 3.29 9.89
N LEU A 20 -4.11 4.22 9.14
CA LEU A 20 -3.37 5.35 8.60
C LEU A 20 -2.91 6.30 9.69
N LYS A 21 -1.72 6.85 9.46
CA LYS A 21 -1.14 7.93 10.25
C LYS A 21 -1.11 9.20 9.41
N HIS A 22 -1.27 10.33 10.08
CA HIS A 22 -1.15 11.64 9.47
C HIS A 22 0.26 11.82 8.90
N PRO A 23 0.43 12.17 7.61
CA PRO A 23 1.73 12.14 6.94
C PRO A 23 2.82 12.99 7.59
N ALA A 24 2.46 14.14 8.18
CA ALA A 24 3.41 15.07 8.78
C ALA A 24 3.61 14.93 10.30
N THR A 25 2.69 14.23 11.00
CA THR A 25 2.73 14.16 12.48
C THR A 25 2.85 12.74 13.00
N GLY A 26 2.61 11.73 12.15
CA GLY A 26 2.61 10.32 12.55
C GLY A 26 1.44 9.92 13.46
N ILE A 27 0.52 10.84 13.78
CA ILE A 27 -0.62 10.58 14.65
C ILE A 27 -1.67 9.74 13.90
N PRO A 28 -2.25 8.70 14.51
CA PRO A 28 -3.29 7.90 13.85
C PRO A 28 -4.51 8.74 13.44
N LEU A 29 -5.05 8.48 12.25
CA LEU A 29 -6.20 9.19 11.70
C LEU A 29 -7.51 8.48 12.06
N TYR A 30 -8.51 9.25 12.44
CA TYR A 30 -9.87 8.81 12.73
C TYR A 30 -10.87 9.65 11.92
N ALA A 31 -11.99 9.04 11.54
CA ALA A 31 -13.07 9.72 10.83
C ALA A 31 -13.97 10.55 11.77
N ASP A 32 -13.85 10.31 13.07
CA ASP A 32 -14.62 10.94 14.13
C ASP A 32 -13.71 11.52 15.22
N GLU A 33 -14.22 12.53 15.95
CA GLU A 33 -13.50 13.17 17.05
C GLU A 33 -13.38 12.28 18.30
N ALA A 34 -14.22 11.25 18.43
CA ALA A 34 -14.17 10.32 19.56
C ALA A 34 -13.10 9.23 19.39
N HIS A 35 -12.42 9.19 18.23
CA HIS A 35 -11.39 8.21 17.89
C HIS A 35 -11.88 6.76 17.88
N GLU A 36 -13.13 6.53 17.46
CA GLU A 36 -13.74 5.19 17.40
C GLU A 36 -13.71 4.57 16.00
N GLN A 37 -13.59 5.40 14.96
CA GLN A 37 -13.61 5.01 13.55
C GLN A 37 -12.24 5.26 12.93
N PRO A 38 -11.27 4.33 13.09
CA PRO A 38 -9.95 4.49 12.50
C PRO A 38 -10.06 4.51 10.97
N CYS A 39 -9.29 5.39 10.33
CA CYS A 39 -9.14 5.39 8.88
C CYS A 39 -8.27 4.20 8.46
N ILE A 40 -8.86 3.21 7.79
CA ILE A 40 -8.19 1.94 7.47
C ILE A 40 -8.03 1.80 5.96
N VAL A 41 -6.85 1.35 5.54
CA VAL A 41 -6.61 0.82 4.19
C VAL A 41 -6.48 -0.70 4.30
N LEU A 42 -7.19 -1.42 3.44
CA LEU A 42 -7.10 -2.88 3.36
C LEU A 42 -5.97 -3.27 2.42
N VAL A 43 -4.85 -3.73 2.98
CA VAL A 43 -3.58 -3.92 2.26
C VAL A 43 -3.19 -5.40 2.20
N LYS A 44 -2.97 -5.91 0.99
CA LYS A 44 -2.39 -7.24 0.73
C LYS A 44 -0.87 -7.22 0.92
N GLY A 45 -0.31 -8.35 1.32
CA GLY A 45 1.14 -8.52 1.41
C GLY A 45 1.80 -8.54 0.03
N THR A 46 3.05 -8.06 -0.06
CA THR A 46 3.81 -8.05 -1.33
C THR A 46 4.09 -9.46 -1.86
N GLU A 47 4.02 -10.49 -1.01
CA GLU A 47 4.21 -11.89 -1.40
C GLU A 47 2.97 -12.55 -2.02
N ALA A 48 1.83 -11.83 -2.05
CA ALA A 48 0.61 -12.29 -2.69
C ALA A 48 0.87 -12.56 -4.18
N ARG A 49 0.24 -13.62 -4.72
CA ARG A 49 0.36 -13.94 -6.14
C ARG A 49 -0.26 -12.84 -6.98
N SER A 50 -1.38 -12.24 -6.53
CA SER A 50 -2.01 -11.11 -7.21
C SER A 50 -1.09 -9.88 -7.25
N ALA A 51 -0.45 -9.56 -6.11
CA ALA A 51 0.49 -8.44 -6.00
C ALA A 51 1.71 -8.64 -6.92
N GLN A 52 2.34 -9.82 -6.87
CA GLN A 52 3.48 -10.16 -7.71
C GLN A 52 3.13 -10.20 -9.21
N ALA A 53 1.91 -10.62 -9.57
CA ALA A 53 1.45 -10.56 -10.96
C ALA A 53 1.33 -9.10 -11.44
N ALA A 54 0.74 -8.23 -10.64
CA ALA A 54 0.58 -6.81 -10.96
C ALA A 54 1.93 -6.08 -11.05
N MET A 55 2.85 -6.32 -10.10
CA MET A 55 4.21 -5.74 -10.14
C MET A 55 4.99 -6.22 -11.38
N ARG A 56 4.85 -7.49 -11.78
CA ARG A 56 5.47 -8.00 -13.02
C ARG A 56 4.88 -7.34 -14.26
N ALA A 57 3.56 -7.13 -14.32
CA ALA A 57 2.92 -6.42 -15.42
C ALA A 57 3.41 -4.97 -15.51
N ALA A 58 3.50 -4.27 -14.37
CA ALA A 58 4.04 -2.91 -14.30
C ALA A 58 5.51 -2.85 -14.78
N ARG A 59 6.34 -3.81 -14.38
CA ARG A 59 7.73 -3.90 -14.84
C ARG A 59 7.85 -4.18 -16.34
N GLN A 60 7.02 -5.05 -16.90
CA GLN A 60 6.99 -5.32 -18.33
C GLN A 60 6.55 -4.09 -19.13
N ALA A 61 5.54 -3.35 -18.66
CA ALA A 61 5.12 -2.10 -19.27
C ALA A 61 6.24 -1.04 -19.24
N LYS A 62 7.00 -0.95 -18.14
CA LYS A 62 8.17 -0.06 -18.04
C LYS A 62 9.26 -0.42 -19.05
N LEU A 63 9.60 -1.71 -19.17
CA LEU A 63 10.57 -2.20 -20.16
C LEU A 63 10.11 -1.92 -21.61
N ALA A 64 8.83 -2.11 -21.91
CA ALA A 64 8.26 -1.81 -23.22
C ALA A 64 8.26 -0.30 -23.54
N SER A 65 8.19 0.56 -22.51
CA SER A 65 8.21 2.03 -22.66
C SER A 65 9.60 2.62 -22.93
N GLY A 66 10.67 1.81 -22.92
CA GLY A 66 12.04 2.25 -23.23
C GLY A 66 12.73 3.10 -22.15
N LYS A 67 12.06 3.39 -21.03
CA LYS A 67 12.66 4.08 -19.87
C LYS A 67 13.51 3.09 -19.05
N THR A 68 14.82 3.08 -19.27
CA THR A 68 15.80 2.36 -18.43
C THR A 68 15.96 3.07 -17.09
N GLY A 69 16.09 2.31 -15.99
CA GLY A 69 16.18 2.81 -14.61
C GLY A 69 17.49 3.53 -14.25
N GLU A 70 18.20 4.07 -15.24
CA GLU A 70 19.50 4.75 -15.14
C GLU A 70 19.42 6.20 -15.66
N ASP A 71 18.24 6.81 -15.68
CA ASP A 71 18.15 8.25 -15.84
C ASP A 71 18.65 8.89 -14.54
N ALA A 72 19.89 9.40 -14.57
CA ALA A 72 20.51 10.16 -13.49
C ALA A 72 19.74 11.45 -13.11
N ASP A 73 18.63 11.72 -13.81
CA ASP A 73 17.70 12.84 -13.62
C ASP A 73 16.32 12.40 -13.06
N SER A 74 16.15 11.16 -12.56
CA SER A 74 14.86 10.74 -12.00
C SER A 74 14.42 11.67 -10.86
N THR A 75 13.31 12.37 -11.06
CA THR A 75 12.80 13.33 -10.08
C THR A 75 12.13 12.60 -8.89
N LEU A 76 11.94 13.29 -7.76
CA LEU A 76 11.13 12.75 -6.66
C LEU A 76 9.69 12.43 -7.11
N GLU A 77 9.17 13.14 -8.10
CA GLU A 77 7.87 12.88 -8.72
C GLU A 77 7.86 11.58 -9.51
N ASP A 78 8.92 11.29 -10.28
CA ASP A 78 9.05 10.01 -11.00
C ASP A 78 9.13 8.83 -10.03
N LEU A 79 9.92 8.98 -8.95
CA LEU A 79 10.03 7.97 -7.90
C LEU A 79 8.68 7.73 -7.20
N HIS A 80 7.95 8.80 -6.89
CA HIS A 80 6.62 8.70 -6.31
C HIS A 80 5.64 8.00 -7.24
N ALA A 81 5.60 8.37 -8.52
CA ALA A 81 4.72 7.77 -9.51
C ALA A 81 4.98 6.26 -9.67
N ASP A 82 6.25 5.84 -9.63
CA ASP A 82 6.62 4.42 -9.68
C ASP A 82 6.19 3.64 -8.43
N LEU A 83 6.28 4.28 -7.26
CA LEU A 83 5.76 3.70 -6.01
C LEU A 83 4.23 3.59 -6.05
N VAL A 84 3.52 4.65 -6.46
CA VAL A 84 2.05 4.63 -6.58
C VAL A 84 1.60 3.47 -7.46
N LYS A 85 2.16 3.34 -8.68
CA LYS A 85 1.83 2.25 -9.61
C LYS A 85 2.04 0.86 -8.98
N SER A 86 3.08 0.73 -8.16
CA SER A 86 3.44 -0.53 -7.52
C SER A 86 2.58 -0.82 -6.27
N ALA A 87 2.06 0.22 -5.61
CA ALA A 87 1.23 0.12 -4.40
C ALA A 87 -0.26 -0.05 -4.69
N VAL A 88 -0.80 0.52 -5.77
CA VAL A 88 -2.21 0.35 -6.18
C VAL A 88 -2.70 -1.10 -6.12
N PRO A 89 -2.01 -2.11 -6.68
CA PRO A 89 -2.49 -3.50 -6.63
C PRO A 89 -2.44 -4.15 -5.24
N LEU A 90 -1.82 -3.51 -4.25
CA LEU A 90 -1.79 -3.96 -2.87
C LEU A 90 -3.06 -3.53 -2.12
N ILE A 91 -3.76 -2.49 -2.59
CA ILE A 91 -4.94 -1.96 -1.93
C ILE A 91 -6.18 -2.71 -2.43
N SER A 92 -6.95 -3.26 -1.49
CA SER A 92 -8.20 -4.00 -1.75
C SER A 92 -9.45 -3.23 -1.34
N GLY A 93 -9.31 -2.10 -0.64
CA GLY A 93 -10.42 -1.27 -0.20
C GLY A 93 -10.04 -0.34 0.95
N PHE A 94 -11.05 0.35 1.46
CA PHE A 94 -10.92 1.35 2.51
C PHE A 94 -12.05 1.19 3.54
N GLU A 95 -11.78 1.56 4.80
CA GLU A 95 -12.81 1.69 5.85
C GLU A 95 -12.70 3.09 6.46
N ASN A 96 -13.84 3.76 6.67
CA ASN A 96 -13.93 5.09 7.26
C ASN A 96 -13.13 6.18 6.52
N ILE A 97 -12.97 6.04 5.20
CA ILE A 97 -12.32 7.05 4.34
C ILE A 97 -13.30 7.46 3.26
N LEU A 98 -13.50 8.77 3.12
CA LEU A 98 -14.38 9.36 2.12
C LEU A 98 -13.57 10.04 1.01
N ARG A 99 -14.06 9.91 -0.22
CA ARG A 99 -13.65 10.74 -1.35
C ARG A 99 -14.75 11.77 -1.60
N GLY A 100 -14.62 12.93 -0.97
CA GLY A 100 -15.70 13.92 -0.92
C GLY A 100 -16.83 13.42 0.00
N LYS A 101 -17.98 13.06 -0.57
CA LYS A 101 -19.15 12.58 0.19
C LYS A 101 -19.32 11.07 0.16
N ASP A 102 -18.64 10.40 -0.77
CA ASP A 102 -18.83 8.97 -1.02
C ASP A 102 -17.72 8.15 -0.35
N PRO A 103 -18.02 6.93 0.15
CA PRO A 103 -17.00 6.01 0.63
C PRO A 103 -15.97 5.68 -0.45
N ALA A 104 -14.69 5.76 -0.10
CA ALA A 104 -13.61 5.37 -1.01
C ALA A 104 -13.64 3.86 -1.26
N THR A 105 -13.34 3.47 -2.50
CA THR A 105 -13.32 2.08 -2.98
C THR A 105 -11.94 1.70 -3.48
N ALA A 106 -11.68 0.43 -3.77
CA ALA A 106 -10.40 -0.01 -4.34
C ALA A 106 -10.02 0.73 -5.65
N ALA A 107 -11.00 1.22 -6.41
CA ALA A 107 -10.77 2.01 -7.62
C ALA A 107 -10.16 3.39 -7.31
N ASP A 108 -10.30 3.88 -6.09
CA ASP A 108 -9.77 5.17 -5.63
C ASP A 108 -8.33 5.08 -5.09
N ALA A 109 -7.69 3.90 -5.17
CA ALA A 109 -6.35 3.66 -4.66
C ALA A 109 -5.31 4.64 -5.21
N GLU A 110 -5.31 4.90 -6.52
CA GLU A 110 -4.37 5.84 -7.14
C GLU A 110 -4.60 7.28 -6.66
N TRP A 111 -5.86 7.71 -6.53
CA TRP A 111 -6.19 9.03 -5.98
C TRP A 111 -5.65 9.18 -4.56
N PHE A 112 -5.92 8.20 -3.70
CA PHE A 112 -5.52 8.21 -2.30
C PHE A 112 -4.00 8.32 -2.14
N LEU A 113 -3.25 7.53 -2.91
CA LEU A 113 -1.79 7.48 -2.83
C LEU A 113 -1.12 8.78 -3.31
N ASN A 114 -1.78 9.56 -4.15
CA ASN A 114 -1.30 10.86 -4.65
C ASN A 114 -1.73 12.06 -3.79
N LEU A 115 -2.45 11.87 -2.68
CA LEU A 115 -2.82 12.99 -1.77
C LEU A 115 -1.61 13.64 -1.09
N ASN A 116 -0.51 12.91 -0.98
CA ASN A 116 0.77 13.43 -0.51
C ASN A 116 1.92 12.77 -1.28
N ILE A 117 2.91 13.59 -1.62
CA ILE A 117 4.11 13.15 -2.30
C ILE A 117 5.24 12.89 -1.31
N LEU A 118 6.23 12.10 -1.73
CA LEU A 118 7.52 12.03 -1.07
C LEU A 118 8.21 13.40 -1.17
N ASN A 119 8.57 13.97 -0.02
CA ASN A 119 9.24 15.28 0.04
C ASN A 119 10.65 15.22 0.65
N GLY A 120 11.17 14.01 0.89
CA GLY A 120 12.53 13.78 1.40
C GLY A 120 12.75 14.15 2.87
N GLN A 121 11.71 14.57 3.61
CA GLN A 121 11.81 14.76 5.05
C GLN A 121 11.81 13.41 5.76
N LYS A 122 12.73 13.25 6.72
CA LYS A 122 12.98 11.97 7.40
C LYS A 122 11.77 11.46 8.20
N ASP A 123 10.96 12.38 8.70
CA ASP A 123 9.83 12.07 9.59
C ASP A 123 8.46 12.12 8.86
N ASP A 124 8.45 12.46 7.57
CA ASP A 124 7.23 12.48 6.77
C ASP A 124 6.95 11.11 6.16
N PHE A 125 5.75 10.58 6.44
CA PHE A 125 5.31 9.27 5.96
C PHE A 125 4.15 9.44 4.98
N SER A 126 4.49 9.56 3.70
CA SER A 126 3.48 9.54 2.65
C SER A 126 2.64 8.25 2.71
N PHE A 127 1.38 8.32 2.28
CA PHE A 127 0.48 7.17 2.32
C PHE A 127 1.01 6.00 1.50
N VAL A 128 1.71 6.27 0.39
CA VAL A 128 2.37 5.22 -0.39
C VAL A 128 3.47 4.50 0.39
N VAL A 129 4.24 5.21 1.21
CA VAL A 129 5.25 4.59 2.10
C VAL A 129 4.57 3.73 3.16
N GLN A 130 3.53 4.26 3.82
CA GLN A 130 2.79 3.51 4.85
C GLN A 130 2.22 2.19 4.30
N VAL A 131 1.66 2.22 3.08
CA VAL A 131 1.15 1.02 2.40
C VAL A 131 2.28 0.04 2.09
N PHE A 132 3.42 0.51 1.56
CA PHE A 132 4.56 -0.36 1.25
C PHE A 132 5.19 -1.01 2.47
N GLU A 133 5.41 -0.24 3.54
CA GLU A 133 5.96 -0.77 4.77
C GLU A 133 5.03 -1.82 5.37
N PHE A 134 3.73 -1.54 5.39
CA PHE A 134 2.75 -2.52 5.85
C PHE A 134 2.75 -3.78 5.00
N ALA A 135 2.74 -3.64 3.67
CA ALA A 135 2.67 -4.76 2.75
C ALA A 135 3.96 -5.61 2.71
N SER A 136 5.11 -5.03 3.01
CA SER A 136 6.39 -5.75 3.02
C SER A 136 6.67 -6.47 4.33
N SER A 137 6.05 -6.07 5.44
CA SER A 137 6.19 -6.73 6.72
C SER A 137 5.38 -8.02 6.81
N ARG A 138 6.06 -9.17 6.82
CA ARG A 138 5.43 -10.49 7.00
C ARG A 138 4.59 -10.57 8.27
N ALA A 139 4.93 -9.81 9.32
CA ALA A 139 4.15 -9.80 10.57
C ALA A 139 2.69 -9.36 10.35
N ASN A 140 2.39 -8.64 9.27
CA ASN A 140 1.05 -8.14 8.98
C ASN A 140 0.16 -9.14 8.22
N TYR A 141 0.71 -10.23 7.70
CA TYR A 141 -0.05 -11.22 6.92
C TYR A 141 0.35 -12.68 7.14
N LEU A 142 1.46 -12.96 7.80
CA LEU A 142 1.85 -14.29 8.23
C LEU A 142 0.85 -14.79 9.27
N GLY A 143 0.35 -16.02 9.10
CA GLY A 143 -0.71 -16.57 9.95
C GLY A 143 -2.14 -16.24 9.52
N ASN A 144 -2.35 -15.37 8.53
CA ASN A 144 -3.68 -15.18 7.93
C ASN A 144 -4.12 -16.41 7.11
N GLY A 145 -3.16 -17.10 6.47
CA GLY A 145 -3.43 -18.26 5.60
C GLY A 145 -3.65 -19.58 6.34
N SER A 146 -3.28 -19.66 7.62
CA SER A 146 -3.42 -20.87 8.45
C SER A 146 -4.76 -20.94 9.19
N LYS A 147 -5.64 -19.94 9.05
CA LYS A 147 -7.05 -20.03 9.47
C LYS A 147 -7.83 -20.86 8.44
N ARG A 148 -7.69 -22.18 8.50
CA ARG A 148 -8.63 -23.13 7.87
C ARG A 148 -9.17 -24.09 8.91
#